data_AF-A0A1X0AFK5-F1
#
_entry.id   AF-A0A1X0AFK5-F1
#
_cell.length_a   1.000
_cell.length_b   1.000
_cell.length_c   1.000
_cell.angle_alpha   90.00
_cell.angle_beta   90.00
_cell.angle_gamma   90.00
#
_symmetry.space_group_name_H-M   'P 1'
#
loop_
_entity.id
_entity.type
_entity.pdbx_description
1 polymer ?
#
loop_
_entity_poly.entity_id
_entity_poly.type
_entity_poly.pdbx_seq_one_letter_code
_entity_poly.pdbx_strand_id
1 'polypeptide(L)'
;MTNATSDSTRQSKAGQFVDAASLIALLFITLFVTTFVFAQEDQAPAASEPTAISQLNMSPAEKQQFELMKSKDMVDDATVGDLATANTPSDNKYTIEWLPLIGITALAAAYLAFVYLMSFREYREVITARFGPGRES
;
A
#
# COMPACT_ATOMS: atom_id res chain seq x y z
N MET A 1 -39.85 28.84 14.62
CA MET A 1 -39.03 28.49 13.45
C MET A 1 -37.72 29.24 13.56
N THR A 2 -36.67 28.60 14.08
CA THR A 2 -35.34 29.22 14.27
C THR A 2 -34.51 29.00 13.01
N ASN A 3 -34.24 30.09 12.28
CA ASN A 3 -33.35 30.07 11.12
C ASN A 3 -31.92 29.84 11.60
N ALA A 4 -31.41 28.63 11.39
CA ALA A 4 -29.98 28.34 11.46
C ALA A 4 -29.31 29.02 10.26
N THR A 5 -28.78 30.22 10.47
CA THR A 5 -27.95 30.89 9.48
C THR A 5 -26.61 30.16 9.48
N SER A 6 -26.38 29.32 8.47
CA SER A 6 -25.07 28.73 8.24
C SER A 6 -24.13 29.87 7.80
N ASP A 7 -23.32 30.36 8.73
CA ASP A 7 -22.13 31.14 8.37
C ASP A 7 -21.18 30.22 7.60
N SER A 8 -21.41 30.11 6.30
CA SER A 8 -20.45 29.54 5.38
C SER A 8 -19.31 30.55 5.27
N THR A 9 -18.27 30.34 6.10
CA THR A 9 -16.99 31.04 5.98
C THR A 9 -16.52 30.86 4.54
N ARG A 10 -16.76 31.86 3.67
CA ARG A 10 -16.39 31.80 2.26
C ARG A 10 -14.86 31.70 2.18
N GLN A 11 -14.35 30.49 2.00
CA GLN A 11 -12.94 30.26 1.71
C GLN A 11 -12.56 31.08 0.47
N SER A 12 -11.48 31.85 0.58
CA SER A 12 -10.97 32.66 -0.52
C SER A 12 -10.67 31.76 -1.72
N LYS A 13 -11.14 32.14 -2.92
CA LYS A 13 -10.91 31.40 -4.18
C LYS A 13 -9.41 31.17 -4.44
N ALA A 14 -8.56 32.11 -4.02
CA ALA A 14 -7.11 31.96 -4.13
C ALA A 14 -6.56 30.92 -3.15
N GLY A 15 -7.11 30.84 -1.93
CA GLY A 15 -6.75 29.83 -0.94
C GLY A 15 -7.13 28.42 -1.37
N GLN A 16 -8.31 28.25 -2.00
CA GLN A 16 -8.73 26.96 -2.55
C GLN A 16 -7.84 26.47 -3.70
N PHE A 17 -7.34 27.39 -4.55
CA PHE A 17 -6.44 27.03 -5.64
C PHE A 17 -5.07 26.57 -5.11
N VAL A 18 -4.50 27.28 -4.14
CA VAL A 18 -3.23 26.91 -3.53
C VAL A 18 -3.34 25.57 -2.80
N ASP A 19 -4.44 25.34 -2.09
CA ASP A 19 -4.72 24.07 -1.41
C ASP A 19 -4.83 22.91 -2.42
N ALA A 20 -5.63 23.08 -3.48
CA ALA A 20 -5.76 22.09 -4.54
C ALA A 20 -4.44 21.80 -5.26
N ALA A 21 -3.66 22.84 -5.60
CA ALA A 21 -2.35 22.68 -6.23
C ALA A 21 -1.36 21.94 -5.32
N SER A 22 -1.41 22.23 -4.01
CA SER A 22 -0.57 21.57 -3.01
C SER A 22 -0.95 20.09 -2.85
N LEU A 23 -2.25 19.77 -2.83
CA LEU A 23 -2.73 18.39 -2.81
C LEU A 23 -2.31 17.61 -4.06
N ILE A 24 -2.42 18.22 -5.25
CA ILE A 24 -1.98 17.61 -6.50
C ILE A 24 -0.47 17.35 -6.47
N ALA A 25 0.32 18.32 -6.02
CA ALA A 25 1.78 18.17 -5.91
C ALA A 25 2.17 17.07 -4.92
N LEU A 26 1.53 17.02 -3.75
CA LEU A 26 1.76 15.96 -2.76
C LEU A 26 1.37 14.58 -3.30
N LEU A 27 0.25 14.48 -4.01
CA LEU A 27 -0.19 13.22 -4.61
C LEU A 27 0.78 12.76 -5.69
N PHE A 28 1.26 13.67 -6.53
CA PHE A 28 2.29 13.38 -7.53
C PHE A 28 3.60 12.93 -6.89
N ILE A 29 4.10 13.66 -5.88
CA ILE A 29 5.32 13.29 -5.15
C ILE A 29 5.17 11.92 -4.51
N THR A 30 4.04 11.66 -3.85
CA THR A 30 3.79 10.38 -3.18
C THR A 30 3.83 9.24 -4.19
N LEU A 31 3.07 9.36 -5.29
CA LEU A 31 3.07 8.35 -6.37
C LEU A 31 4.47 8.18 -6.96
N PHE A 32 5.15 9.28 -7.31
CA PHE A 32 6.47 9.24 -7.91
C PHE A 32 7.49 8.54 -7.01
N VAL A 33 7.54 8.90 -5.73
CA VAL A 33 8.47 8.30 -4.77
C VAL A 33 8.14 6.81 -4.58
N THR A 34 6.87 6.45 -4.40
CA THR A 34 6.51 5.04 -4.24
C THR A 34 6.85 4.20 -5.47
N THR A 35 6.62 4.72 -6.68
CA THR A 35 6.81 3.96 -7.92
C THR A 35 8.25 3.94 -8.39
N PHE A 36 8.99 5.04 -8.29
CA PHE A 36 10.32 5.14 -8.89
C PHE A 36 11.47 5.04 -7.91
N VAL A 37 11.24 5.37 -6.62
CA VAL A 37 12.28 5.27 -5.60
C VAL A 37 12.21 3.93 -4.89
N PHE A 38 11.00 3.44 -4.56
CA PHE A 38 10.84 2.22 -3.78
C PHE A 38 10.54 0.96 -4.60
N ALA A 39 9.95 1.04 -5.80
CA ALA A 39 9.64 -0.16 -6.59
C ALA A 39 10.82 -0.72 -7.42
N GLN A 40 12.04 -0.24 -7.20
CA GLN A 40 13.21 -0.57 -8.03
C GLN A 40 13.99 -1.81 -7.52
N GLU A 41 13.32 -2.76 -6.86
CA GLU A 41 13.98 -3.99 -6.35
C GLU A 41 13.84 -5.22 -7.25
N ASP A 42 13.07 -5.17 -8.34
CA ASP A 42 13.03 -6.27 -9.32
C ASP A 42 14.18 -6.11 -10.33
N GLN A 43 15.42 -6.35 -9.87
CA GLN A 43 16.54 -6.61 -10.78
C GLN A 43 16.23 -7.90 -11.53
N ALA A 44 15.86 -7.74 -12.81
CA ALA A 44 15.68 -8.84 -13.74
C ALA A 44 16.91 -9.76 -13.67
N PRO A 45 16.77 -11.04 -13.28
CA PRO A 45 17.90 -11.95 -13.26
C PRO A 45 18.47 -12.07 -14.67
N ALA A 46 19.80 -12.20 -14.77
CA ALA A 46 20.49 -12.36 -16.04
C ALA A 46 19.87 -13.53 -16.83
N ALA A 47 19.54 -13.29 -18.09
CA ALA A 47 18.95 -14.27 -18.99
C ALA A 47 19.82 -15.54 -19.00
N SER A 48 19.29 -16.60 -18.42
CA SER A 48 19.89 -17.94 -18.48
C SER A 48 19.45 -18.59 -19.79
N GLU A 49 20.29 -19.44 -20.38
CA GLU A 49 19.92 -20.21 -21.57
C GLU A 49 18.59 -20.95 -21.34
N PRO A 50 17.64 -20.89 -22.29
CA PRO A 50 16.30 -21.44 -22.09
C PRO A 50 16.37 -22.94 -21.86
N THR A 51 15.93 -23.36 -20.68
CA THR A 51 15.83 -24.78 -20.31
C THR A 51 14.54 -25.34 -20.91
N ALA A 52 14.63 -26.48 -21.61
CA ALA A 52 13.45 -27.11 -22.19
C ALA A 52 12.42 -27.47 -21.11
N ILE A 53 11.12 -27.27 -21.37
CA ILE A 53 10.03 -27.55 -20.43
C ILE A 53 10.11 -28.98 -19.86
N SER A 54 10.53 -29.94 -20.68
CA SER A 54 10.74 -31.34 -20.30
C SER A 54 11.75 -31.53 -19.15
N GLN A 55 12.73 -30.64 -19.00
CA GLN A 55 13.80 -30.70 -17.99
C GLN A 55 13.47 -29.96 -16.70
N LEU A 56 12.41 -29.14 -16.67
CA LEU A 56 12.00 -28.39 -15.48
C LEU A 56 11.53 -29.33 -14.36
N ASN A 57 11.72 -28.92 -13.11
CA ASN A 57 11.25 -29.67 -11.95
C ASN A 57 9.76 -29.37 -11.69
N MET A 58 8.89 -29.99 -12.50
CA MET A 58 7.43 -29.81 -12.47
C MET A 58 6.73 -31.16 -12.59
N SER A 59 5.45 -31.22 -12.21
CA SER A 59 4.68 -32.46 -12.36
C SER A 59 4.53 -32.84 -13.85
N PRO A 60 4.33 -34.14 -14.16
CA PRO A 60 4.14 -34.58 -15.53
C PRO A 60 2.93 -33.91 -16.23
N ALA A 61 1.87 -33.61 -15.49
CA ALA A 61 0.67 -32.96 -16.02
C ALA A 61 0.94 -31.49 -16.39
N GLU A 62 1.69 -30.75 -15.55
CA GLU A 62 2.07 -29.37 -15.83
C GLU A 62 2.96 -29.30 -17.07
N LYS A 63 3.96 -30.19 -17.19
CA LYS A 63 4.80 -30.27 -18.40
C LYS A 63 3.98 -30.48 -19.66
N GLN A 64 3.02 -31.39 -19.63
CA GLN A 64 2.14 -31.64 -20.77
C GLN A 64 1.29 -30.42 -21.14
N GLN A 65 0.79 -29.67 -20.16
CA GLN A 65 0.04 -28.44 -20.40
C GLN A 65 0.91 -27.36 -21.05
N PHE A 66 2.12 -27.15 -20.56
CA PHE A 66 3.04 -26.16 -21.14
C PHE A 66 3.52 -26.55 -22.53
N GLU A 67 3.79 -27.83 -22.79
CA GLU A 67 4.12 -28.31 -24.14
C GLU A 67 2.94 -28.14 -25.11
N LEU A 68 1.70 -28.36 -24.64
CA LEU A 68 0.50 -28.06 -25.43
C LEU A 68 0.37 -26.56 -25.73
N MET A 69 0.64 -25.69 -24.76
CA MET A 69 0.59 -24.23 -24.96
C MET A 69 1.70 -23.75 -25.89
N LYS A 70 2.91 -24.34 -25.79
CA LYS A 70 4.03 -24.11 -26.71
C LYS A 70 3.68 -24.53 -28.14
N SER A 71 3.01 -25.66 -28.32
CA SER A 71 2.56 -26.11 -29.66
C SER A 71 1.55 -25.15 -30.31
N LYS A 72 0.89 -24.30 -29.51
CA LYS A 72 -0.06 -23.28 -29.95
C LYS A 72 0.55 -21.88 -30.05
N ASP A 73 1.88 -21.77 -29.92
CA ASP A 73 2.62 -20.50 -29.96
C ASP A 73 2.16 -19.50 -28.88
N MET A 74 1.69 -20.02 -27.73
CA MET A 74 1.18 -19.18 -26.62
C MET A 74 2.25 -18.87 -25.57
N VAL A 75 3.28 -19.71 -25.45
CA VAL A 75 4.38 -19.61 -24.47
C VAL A 75 5.65 -20.21 -25.07
N ASP A 76 6.82 -19.74 -24.64
CA ASP A 76 8.13 -20.28 -25.00
C ASP A 76 8.84 -20.94 -23.81
N ASP A 77 9.95 -21.64 -24.08
CA ASP A 77 10.73 -22.33 -23.05
C ASP A 77 11.32 -21.36 -22.01
N ALA A 78 11.67 -20.14 -22.41
CA ALA A 78 12.22 -19.12 -21.52
C ALA A 78 11.17 -18.66 -20.50
N THR A 79 9.97 -18.33 -20.96
CA THR A 79 8.83 -17.89 -20.16
C THR A 79 8.43 -18.96 -19.14
N VAL A 80 8.36 -20.22 -19.56
CA VAL A 80 8.02 -21.33 -18.65
C VAL A 80 9.16 -21.59 -17.66
N GLY A 81 10.42 -21.46 -18.09
CA GLY A 81 11.59 -21.54 -17.21
C GLY A 81 11.60 -20.45 -16.14
N ASP A 82 11.26 -19.22 -16.49
CA ASP A 82 11.13 -18.10 -15.56
C ASP A 82 10.00 -18.34 -14.56
N LEU A 83 8.83 -18.79 -15.04
CA LEU A 83 7.69 -19.12 -14.19
C LEU A 83 7.99 -20.26 -13.21
N ALA A 84 8.72 -21.29 -13.65
CA ALA A 84 9.12 -22.41 -12.82
C ALA A 84 10.14 -21.97 -11.76
N THR A 85 11.12 -21.16 -12.14
CA THR A 85 12.10 -20.57 -11.21
C THR A 85 11.40 -19.71 -10.16
N ALA A 86 10.53 -18.80 -10.62
CA ALA A 86 9.77 -17.90 -9.74
C ALA A 86 8.84 -18.64 -8.78
N ASN A 87 8.39 -19.86 -9.11
CA ASN A 87 7.50 -20.66 -8.26
C ASN A 87 8.20 -21.80 -7.52
N THR A 88 9.52 -21.91 -7.62
CA THR A 88 10.25 -22.95 -6.88
C THR A 88 10.05 -22.75 -5.37
N PRO A 89 9.60 -23.78 -4.63
CA PRO A 89 9.49 -23.70 -3.18
C PRO A 89 10.87 -23.47 -2.58
N SER A 90 11.03 -22.37 -1.84
CA SER A 90 12.25 -22.06 -1.10
C SER A 90 11.89 -21.53 0.27
N ASP A 91 12.59 -21.98 1.31
CA ASP A 91 12.34 -21.56 2.69
C ASP A 91 12.53 -20.04 2.90
N ASN A 92 13.32 -19.39 2.04
CA ASN A 92 13.62 -17.95 2.08
C ASN A 92 13.00 -17.17 0.91
N LYS A 93 11.85 -17.59 0.38
CA LYS A 93 11.24 -16.91 -0.79
C LYS A 93 10.86 -15.45 -0.52
N TYR A 94 10.56 -15.12 0.74
CA TYR A 94 10.15 -13.78 1.16
C TYR A 94 11.04 -13.30 2.31
N THR A 95 11.78 -12.22 2.09
CA THR A 95 12.52 -11.54 3.14
C THR A 95 11.60 -10.54 3.84
N ILE A 96 11.45 -10.66 5.16
CA ILE A 96 10.69 -9.68 5.93
C ILE A 96 11.52 -8.41 6.03
N GLU A 97 11.05 -7.34 5.39
CA GLU A 97 11.59 -6.01 5.58
C GLU A 97 11.09 -5.41 6.91
N TRP A 98 11.92 -5.54 7.94
CA TRP A 98 11.59 -5.08 9.29
C TRP A 98 11.41 -3.56 9.38
N LEU A 99 12.12 -2.78 8.56
CA LEU A 99 12.10 -1.33 8.62
C LEU A 99 10.72 -0.73 8.23
N PRO A 100 10.15 -1.02 7.05
CA PRO A 100 8.79 -0.58 6.72
C PRO A 100 7.74 -1.19 7.66
N LEU A 101 7.93 -2.43 8.11
CA LEU A 101 7.02 -3.09 9.06
C LEU A 101 6.92 -2.33 10.39
N ILE A 102 8.06 -1.99 10.98
CA ILE A 102 8.14 -1.19 12.21
C ILE A 102 7.60 0.22 11.95
N GLY A 103 7.94 0.82 10.82
CA GLY A 103 7.48 2.16 10.43
C GLY A 103 5.95 2.26 10.39
N ILE A 104 5.27 1.34 9.69
CA ILE A 104 3.80 1.32 9.61
C ILE A 104 3.19 1.02 10.97
N THR A 105 3.77 0.08 11.73
CA THR A 105 3.28 -0.26 13.08
C THR A 105 3.34 0.95 14.02
N ALA A 106 4.45 1.68 14.01
CA ALA A 106 4.63 2.89 14.82
C ALA A 106 3.66 4.00 14.39
N LEU A 107 3.47 4.21 13.08
CA LEU A 107 2.52 5.19 12.54
C LEU A 107 1.09 4.88 12.97
N ALA A 108 0.67 3.61 12.88
CA ALA A 108 -0.64 3.17 13.33
C ALA A 108 -0.84 3.38 14.84
N ALA A 109 0.17 3.05 15.66
CA ALA A 109 0.14 3.27 17.10
C ALA A 109 0.04 4.76 17.46
N ALA A 110 0.82 5.61 16.79
CA ALA A 110 0.77 7.06 16.98
C ALA A 110 -0.60 7.65 16.60
N TYR A 111 -1.17 7.21 15.47
CA TYR A 111 -2.53 7.60 15.07
C TYR A 111 -3.58 7.18 16.10
N LEU A 112 -3.51 5.95 16.59
CA LEU A 112 -4.46 5.44 17.59
C LEU A 112 -4.34 6.21 18.91
N ALA A 113 -3.12 6.53 19.35
CA ALA A 113 -2.88 7.39 20.51
C ALA A 113 -3.44 8.80 20.32
N PHE A 114 -3.26 9.39 19.13
CA PHE A 114 -3.84 10.70 18.79
C PHE A 114 -5.37 10.69 18.86
N VAL A 115 -6.01 9.70 18.24
CA VAL A 115 -7.47 9.54 18.28
C VAL A 115 -7.97 9.36 19.72
N TYR A 116 -7.29 8.53 20.49
CA TYR A 116 -7.61 8.33 21.90
C TYR A 116 -7.54 9.65 22.69
N LEU A 117 -6.43 10.37 22.61
CA LEU A 117 -6.25 11.64 23.33
C LEU A 117 -7.27 12.71 22.90
N MET A 118 -7.56 12.82 21.60
CA MET A 118 -8.51 13.79 21.07
C MET A 118 -9.95 13.47 21.50
N SER A 119 -10.31 12.18 21.52
CA SER A 119 -11.60 11.71 22.01
C SER A 119 -11.86 12.09 23.48
N PHE A 120 -10.85 12.01 24.35
CA PHE A 120 -10.99 12.46 25.75
C PHE A 120 -11.23 13.96 25.87
N ARG A 121 -10.65 14.77 24.98
CA ARG A 121 -10.84 16.22 25.00
C ARG A 121 -12.30 16.57 24.70
N GLU A 122 -12.87 15.98 23.66
CA GLU A 122 -14.28 16.17 23.30
C GLU A 122 -15.22 15.61 24.37
N TYR A 123 -14.91 14.43 24.95
CA TYR A 123 -15.73 13.87 26.02
C TYR A 123 -15.75 14.75 27.27
N ARG A 124 -14.62 15.36 27.65
CA ARG A 124 -14.58 16.34 28.75
C ARG A 124 -15.37 17.59 28.45
N GLU A 125 -15.32 18.11 27.23
CA GLU A 125 -16.11 19.27 26.80
C GLU A 125 -17.62 18.97 26.91
N VAL A 126 -18.05 17.79 26.47
CA VAL A 126 -19.46 17.35 26.60
C VAL A 126 -19.87 17.16 28.06
N ILE A 127 -19.03 16.55 28.90
CA ILE A 127 -19.32 16.40 30.34
C ILE A 127 -19.42 17.78 31.00
N THR A 128 -18.49 18.69 30.73
CA THR A 128 -18.49 20.03 31.32
C THR A 128 -19.72 20.83 30.87
N ALA A 129 -20.15 20.67 29.60
CA ALA A 129 -21.35 21.29 29.07
C ALA A 129 -22.65 20.72 29.67
N ARG A 130 -22.70 19.41 29.98
CA ARG A 130 -23.90 18.75 30.55
C ARG A 130 -23.99 18.82 32.07
N PHE A 131 -22.86 18.77 32.76
CA PHE A 131 -22.79 18.56 34.21
C PHE A 131 -22.07 19.70 34.96
N GLY A 132 -21.54 20.70 34.25
CA GLY A 132 -20.75 21.80 34.82
C GLY A 132 -19.31 21.40 35.14
N PRO A 133 -18.44 22.37 35.50
CA PRO A 133 -17.08 22.08 35.93
C PRO A 133 -17.12 21.20 37.19
N GLY A 134 -16.46 20.05 37.12
CA GLY A 134 -16.39 19.09 38.22
C GLY A 134 -15.91 19.80 39.49
N ARG A 135 -16.73 19.76 40.53
CA ARG A 135 -16.30 20.19 41.87
C ARG A 135 -15.30 19.15 42.35
N GLU A 136 -14.01 19.45 42.18
CA GLU A 136 -12.93 18.74 42.87
C GLU A 136 -13.15 18.93 44.39
N SER A 137 -13.27 17.81 45.10
CA SER A 137 -13.32 17.72 46.57
C SER A 137 -11.98 17.23 47.09
#